data_AF-A0A1I4DK18-F1
#
_entry.id   AF-A0A1I4DK18-F1
#
_cell.length_a   1.000
_cell.length_b   1.000
_cell.length_c   1.000
_cell.angle_alpha   90.00
_cell.angle_beta   90.00
_cell.angle_gamma   90.00
#
_symmetry.space_group_name_H-M   'P 1'
#
loop_
_entity.id
_entity.type
_entity.pdbx_description
1 polymer ?
#
loop_
_entity_poly.entity_id
_entity_poly.type
_entity_poly.pdbx_seq_one_letter_code
_entity_poly.pdbx_strand_id
1 'polypeptide(L)'
;MTNDATPPLRVEGSRLVTASGTPVRLRGVGLGGWLNLENFITGFPSTEELHRQAMRAVLGQEVHDAFFDRFQEVFFTDDDAAFLAGLGLNCVRVPFHYRLFEDDDRPMELKEEGFRLLDRAVDVCARHGLYTVLDLHAAPGHHNQRWHSDNPTHRSTFWQHRHFQDRVVHLWQALAGRYRGNPWVAGYNPLNEPADPEGHVIEPFYARLHQAIRAVDPDHVIFLDGNRNATEFGMFRDPWPNTVYTVHDYALAGFADAGPYPGVSRGEYVDQRYLEKRFLQRSEYMRGTGTPIWVGEFGPVYSGHAERDESRYRVLADQLEIYDEHDAGWSLWTYKDIGLQGVVHVERTSPYLERIAPVLEKKARLGVDLWGGTDAGIRHIFDPLERTVAEEFPRFDPRPFGQREWVQVLVRHILLAEPMVDDFARCFLGVGPEEARALADCFAFGRCVERTRLTDVLRAHL
;
A
#
# COMPACT_ATOMS: atom_id res chain seq x y z
N MET A 1 11.20 -6.61 -30.68
CA MET A 1 12.67 -6.75 -30.68
C MET A 1 13.00 -7.96 -29.84
N THR A 2 13.84 -8.86 -30.32
CA THR A 2 14.27 -10.03 -29.56
C THR A 2 14.99 -9.57 -28.30
N ASN A 3 14.41 -9.91 -27.15
CA ASN A 3 14.90 -9.58 -25.81
C ASN A 3 16.18 -10.39 -25.58
N ASP A 4 17.35 -9.87 -25.99
CA ASP A 4 18.63 -10.29 -25.40
C ASP A 4 18.62 -9.79 -23.95
N ALA A 5 17.91 -10.51 -23.10
CA ALA A 5 17.49 -10.04 -21.79
C ALA A 5 18.70 -9.98 -20.86
N THR A 6 19.04 -8.76 -20.44
CA THR A 6 19.84 -8.53 -19.23
C THR A 6 19.23 -9.38 -18.11
N PRO A 7 20.01 -10.16 -17.35
CA PRO A 7 19.48 -10.89 -16.19
C PRO A 7 18.79 -9.97 -15.17
N PRO A 8 17.81 -10.47 -14.39
CA PRO A 8 17.16 -9.70 -13.32
C PRO A 8 18.16 -9.13 -12.31
N LEU A 9 17.70 -8.17 -11.51
CA LEU A 9 18.47 -7.66 -10.37
C LEU A 9 18.78 -8.78 -9.37
N ARG A 10 19.91 -8.67 -8.68
CA ARG A 10 20.28 -9.59 -7.59
C ARG A 10 20.78 -8.85 -6.36
N VAL A 11 20.69 -9.49 -5.22
CA VAL A 11 21.29 -9.01 -3.97
C VAL A 11 22.78 -9.36 -3.94
N GLU A 12 23.63 -8.38 -3.65
CA GLU A 12 25.07 -8.55 -3.44
C GLU A 12 25.50 -7.72 -2.21
N GLY A 13 25.69 -8.42 -1.08
CA GLY A 13 25.88 -7.76 0.22
C GLY A 13 24.70 -6.86 0.56
N SER A 14 24.98 -5.61 0.91
CA SER A 14 23.97 -4.61 1.28
C SER A 14 23.34 -3.87 0.09
N ARG A 15 23.54 -4.35 -1.15
CA ARG A 15 23.10 -3.65 -2.37
C ARG A 15 22.30 -4.56 -3.28
N LEU A 16 21.42 -3.94 -4.07
CA LEU A 16 20.93 -4.55 -5.30
C LEU A 16 21.90 -4.20 -6.42
N VAL A 17 22.17 -5.15 -7.31
CA VAL A 17 23.05 -4.95 -8.47
C VAL A 17 22.41 -5.49 -9.74
N THR A 18 22.76 -4.88 -10.87
CA THR A 18 22.47 -5.44 -12.19
C THR A 18 23.26 -6.72 -12.44
N ALA A 19 22.97 -7.42 -13.54
CA ALA A 19 23.77 -8.54 -14.01
C ALA A 19 25.28 -8.24 -14.11
N SER A 20 25.64 -7.02 -14.53
CA SER A 20 27.03 -6.54 -14.64
C SER A 20 27.69 -6.16 -13.30
N GLY A 21 26.97 -6.26 -12.18
CA GLY A 21 27.46 -5.86 -10.86
C GLY A 21 27.35 -4.35 -10.60
N THR A 22 26.60 -3.61 -11.42
CA THR A 22 26.39 -2.17 -11.20
C THR A 22 25.36 -1.98 -10.08
N PRO A 23 25.66 -1.23 -9.00
CA PRO A 23 24.70 -0.94 -7.95
C PRO A 23 23.44 -0.25 -8.45
N VAL A 24 22.29 -0.68 -7.95
CA VAL A 24 20.97 -0.10 -8.22
C VAL A 24 20.30 0.22 -6.88
N ARG A 25 19.81 1.45 -6.73
CA ARG A 25 18.94 1.85 -5.63
C ARG A 25 17.54 2.09 -6.19
N LEU A 26 16.60 1.23 -5.82
CA LEU A 26 15.21 1.35 -6.26
C LEU A 26 14.55 2.53 -5.55
N ARG A 27 14.10 3.52 -6.33
CA ARG A 27 13.48 4.76 -5.86
C ARG A 27 12.23 5.01 -6.68
N GLY A 28 11.08 5.01 -6.02
CA GLY A 28 9.81 4.85 -6.72
C GLY A 28 8.58 5.25 -5.92
N VAL A 29 7.42 4.86 -6.44
CA VAL A 29 6.10 5.05 -5.81
C VAL A 29 5.35 3.73 -5.78
N GLY A 30 4.41 3.60 -4.84
CA GLY A 30 3.40 2.54 -4.85
C GLY A 30 2.23 2.91 -5.75
N LEU A 31 1.72 1.96 -6.54
CA LEU A 31 0.45 2.09 -7.28
C LEU A 31 -0.74 1.63 -6.42
N GLY A 32 -0.85 2.17 -5.21
CA GLY A 32 -2.00 1.97 -4.35
C GLY A 32 -3.28 2.51 -4.98
N GLY A 33 -4.41 1.86 -4.74
CA GLY A 33 -5.71 2.30 -5.26
C GLY A 33 -6.02 1.85 -6.68
N TRP A 34 -5.19 0.99 -7.29
CA TRP A 34 -5.42 0.49 -8.65
C TRP A 34 -5.86 -0.97 -8.69
N LEU A 35 -4.91 -1.91 -8.55
CA LEU A 35 -5.15 -3.36 -8.54
C LEU A 35 -5.41 -3.88 -7.11
N ASN A 36 -5.25 -3.01 -6.12
CA ASN A 36 -5.75 -3.14 -4.75
C ASN A 36 -6.30 -1.77 -4.34
N LEU A 37 -7.59 -1.67 -4.06
CA LEU A 37 -8.25 -0.41 -3.73
C LEU A 37 -8.11 -0.09 -2.24
N GLU A 38 -7.96 1.20 -1.93
CA GLU A 38 -7.98 1.67 -0.55
C GLU A 38 -8.91 2.86 -0.35
N ASN A 39 -9.54 2.87 0.83
CA ASN A 39 -10.63 3.78 1.18
C ASN A 39 -10.26 5.26 1.04
N PHE A 40 -9.07 5.64 1.46
CA PHE A 40 -8.64 7.03 1.39
C PHE A 40 -8.12 7.42 0.01
N ILE A 41 -7.72 6.46 -0.83
CA ILE A 41 -7.16 6.72 -2.16
C ILE A 41 -8.26 7.09 -3.15
N THR A 42 -9.41 6.42 -3.06
CA THR A 42 -10.56 6.64 -3.98
C THR A 42 -11.81 7.17 -3.28
N GLY A 43 -11.80 7.27 -1.94
CA GLY A 43 -12.82 7.98 -1.16
C GLY A 43 -13.93 7.12 -0.57
N PHE A 44 -14.05 5.84 -0.94
CA PHE A 44 -15.02 4.93 -0.32
C PHE A 44 -14.70 4.69 1.17
N PRO A 45 -15.66 4.35 2.03
CA PRO A 45 -15.40 3.93 3.42
C PRO A 45 -15.23 2.40 3.53
N SER A 46 -14.66 1.91 4.64
CA SER A 46 -14.50 0.46 4.89
C SER A 46 -13.56 -0.24 3.89
N THR A 47 -13.94 -1.39 3.34
CA THR A 47 -13.10 -2.30 2.54
C THR A 47 -13.48 -2.35 1.05
N GLU A 48 -12.58 -2.86 0.21
CA GLU A 48 -12.76 -2.95 -1.24
C GLU A 48 -13.93 -3.87 -1.60
N GLU A 49 -14.05 -5.04 -0.96
CA GLU A 49 -15.13 -5.98 -1.21
C GLU A 49 -16.50 -5.35 -0.97
N LEU A 50 -16.70 -4.70 0.19
CA LEU A 50 -17.96 -4.05 0.52
C LEU A 50 -18.25 -2.90 -0.44
N HIS A 51 -17.23 -2.11 -0.78
CA HIS A 51 -17.35 -1.03 -1.75
C HIS A 51 -17.84 -1.53 -3.11
N ARG A 52 -17.21 -2.58 -3.66
CA ARG A 52 -17.63 -3.17 -4.95
C ARG A 52 -19.04 -3.75 -4.88
N GLN A 53 -19.38 -4.45 -3.79
CA GLN A 53 -20.71 -5.02 -3.59
C GLN A 53 -21.80 -3.95 -3.56
N ALA A 54 -21.62 -2.88 -2.78
CA ALA A 54 -22.60 -1.80 -2.67
C ALA A 54 -22.74 -1.03 -3.98
N MET A 55 -21.63 -0.72 -4.65
CA MET A 55 -21.65 -0.08 -5.98
C MET A 55 -22.44 -0.93 -6.97
N ARG A 56 -22.19 -2.25 -7.01
CA ARG A 56 -22.93 -3.16 -7.90
C ARG A 56 -24.42 -3.20 -7.57
N ALA A 57 -24.78 -3.22 -6.29
CA ALA A 57 -26.17 -3.24 -5.85
C ALA A 57 -26.94 -1.98 -6.26
N VAL A 58 -26.29 -0.81 -6.25
CA VAL A 58 -26.92 0.47 -6.62
C VAL A 58 -26.93 0.70 -8.13
N LEU A 59 -25.83 0.37 -8.82
CA LEU A 59 -25.62 0.68 -10.24
C LEU A 59 -26.17 -0.40 -11.19
N GLY A 60 -26.27 -1.64 -10.72
CA GLY A 60 -26.40 -2.81 -11.59
C GLY A 60 -25.07 -3.17 -12.27
N GLN A 61 -25.02 -4.39 -12.81
CA GLN A 61 -23.78 -4.98 -13.34
C GLN A 61 -23.16 -4.16 -14.49
N GLU A 62 -23.96 -3.72 -15.46
CA GLU A 62 -23.46 -3.00 -16.65
C GLU A 62 -22.74 -1.69 -16.30
N VAL A 63 -23.35 -0.87 -15.43
CA VAL A 63 -22.79 0.43 -15.05
C VAL A 63 -21.62 0.26 -14.07
N HIS A 64 -21.70 -0.72 -13.18
CA HIS A 64 -20.58 -1.12 -12.31
C HIS A 64 -19.33 -1.48 -13.13
N ASP A 65 -19.48 -2.36 -14.12
CA ASP A 65 -18.37 -2.81 -14.96
C ASP A 65 -17.85 -1.65 -15.82
N ALA A 66 -18.74 -0.83 -16.37
CA ALA A 66 -18.35 0.37 -17.12
C ALA A 66 -17.48 1.33 -16.29
N PHE A 67 -17.72 1.48 -14.99
CA PHE A 67 -16.86 2.27 -14.10
C PHE A 67 -15.52 1.58 -13.84
N PHE A 68 -15.54 0.33 -13.34
CA PHE A 68 -14.32 -0.32 -12.86
C PHE A 68 -13.37 -0.76 -13.98
N ASP A 69 -13.90 -1.22 -15.11
CA ASP A 69 -13.07 -1.55 -16.28
C ASP A 69 -12.36 -0.29 -16.78
N ARG A 70 -13.11 0.81 -16.92
CA ARG A 70 -12.55 2.08 -17.35
C ARG A 70 -11.55 2.64 -16.33
N PHE A 71 -11.86 2.54 -15.04
CA PHE A 71 -10.96 2.95 -13.96
C PHE A 71 -9.64 2.19 -14.05
N GLN A 72 -9.68 0.87 -14.20
CA GLN A 72 -8.48 0.05 -14.36
C GLN A 72 -7.68 0.42 -15.61
N GLU A 73 -8.33 0.80 -16.72
CA GLU A 73 -7.66 1.27 -17.94
C GLU A 73 -6.92 2.60 -17.74
N VAL A 74 -7.55 3.59 -17.10
CA VAL A 74 -7.03 4.97 -17.08
C VAL A 74 -6.20 5.32 -15.86
N PHE A 75 -6.27 4.54 -14.78
CA PHE A 75 -5.57 4.86 -13.54
C PHE A 75 -4.04 4.87 -13.71
N PHE A 76 -3.50 4.01 -14.57
CA PHE A 76 -2.07 3.97 -14.86
C PHE A 76 -1.80 3.60 -16.32
N THR A 77 -1.26 4.55 -17.07
CA THR A 77 -1.04 4.49 -18.52
C THR A 77 0.40 4.83 -18.88
N ASP A 78 0.69 4.89 -20.18
CA ASP A 78 2.01 5.27 -20.69
C ASP A 78 2.42 6.68 -20.24
N ASP A 79 1.47 7.62 -20.18
CA ASP A 79 1.72 9.00 -19.74
C ASP A 79 2.09 9.07 -18.25
N ASP A 80 1.46 8.24 -17.42
CA ASP A 80 1.75 8.13 -15.99
C ASP A 80 3.19 7.61 -15.77
N ALA A 81 3.58 6.57 -16.50
CA ALA A 81 4.93 6.02 -16.43
C ALA A 81 5.98 6.98 -17.00
N ALA A 82 5.69 7.67 -18.10
CA ALA A 82 6.55 8.69 -18.67
C ALA A 82 6.78 9.84 -17.67
N PHE A 83 5.73 10.26 -16.97
CA PHE A 83 5.83 11.27 -15.92
C PHE A 83 6.73 10.81 -14.76
N LEU A 84 6.52 9.60 -14.25
CA LEU A 84 7.34 9.06 -13.15
C LEU A 84 8.82 8.92 -13.54
N ALA A 85 9.11 8.40 -14.75
CA ALA A 85 10.46 8.34 -15.27
C ALA A 85 11.06 9.76 -15.46
N GLY A 86 10.26 10.72 -15.92
CA GLY A 86 10.64 12.13 -16.05
C GLY A 86 10.97 12.83 -14.73
N LEU A 87 10.47 12.32 -13.59
CA LEU A 87 10.90 12.77 -12.26
C LEU A 87 12.30 12.24 -11.87
N GLY A 88 12.81 11.22 -12.56
CA GLY A 88 14.04 10.50 -12.21
C GLY A 88 13.81 9.23 -11.39
N LEU A 89 12.55 8.81 -11.20
CA LEU A 89 12.23 7.54 -10.53
C LEU A 89 12.64 6.36 -11.44
N ASN A 90 12.97 5.23 -10.83
CA ASN A 90 13.39 4.02 -11.54
C ASN A 90 12.60 2.77 -11.14
N CYS A 91 11.61 2.90 -10.25
CA CYS A 91 10.86 1.77 -9.72
C CYS A 91 9.39 2.13 -9.50
N VAL A 92 8.52 1.14 -9.66
CA VAL A 92 7.11 1.19 -9.33
C VAL A 92 6.76 -0.07 -8.54
N ARG A 93 6.27 0.09 -7.30
CA ARG A 93 5.71 -1.03 -6.54
C ARG A 93 4.24 -1.20 -6.97
N VAL A 94 3.84 -2.41 -7.33
CA VAL A 94 2.51 -2.71 -7.89
C VAL A 94 1.73 -3.61 -6.91
N PRO A 95 1.01 -3.01 -5.94
CA PRO A 95 0.06 -3.70 -5.08
C PRO A 95 -1.07 -4.34 -5.89
N PHE A 96 -1.37 -5.60 -5.63
CA PHE A 96 -2.51 -6.29 -6.24
C PHE A 96 -3.27 -7.18 -5.26
N HIS A 97 -4.57 -7.31 -5.52
CA HIS A 97 -5.51 -8.10 -4.73
C HIS A 97 -5.61 -9.54 -5.28
N TYR A 98 -5.56 -10.57 -4.42
CA TYR A 98 -5.64 -11.98 -4.86
C TYR A 98 -6.91 -12.29 -5.67
N ARG A 99 -8.04 -11.65 -5.36
CA ARG A 99 -9.32 -11.81 -6.09
C ARG A 99 -9.27 -11.39 -7.56
N LEU A 100 -8.22 -10.72 -8.02
CA LEU A 100 -7.99 -10.54 -9.46
C LEU A 100 -7.62 -11.86 -10.16
N PHE A 101 -7.03 -12.80 -9.41
CA PHE A 101 -6.48 -14.05 -9.91
C PHE A 101 -7.32 -15.26 -9.55
N GLU A 102 -8.21 -15.17 -8.58
CA GLU A 102 -8.96 -16.33 -8.08
C GLU A 102 -10.31 -15.87 -7.52
N ASP A 103 -11.30 -16.76 -7.48
CA ASP A 103 -12.55 -16.53 -6.76
C ASP A 103 -12.61 -17.41 -5.50
N ASP A 104 -13.19 -16.91 -4.40
CA ASP A 104 -13.26 -17.65 -3.14
C ASP A 104 -14.15 -18.91 -3.22
N ASP A 105 -15.10 -18.95 -4.16
CA ASP A 105 -15.96 -20.11 -4.41
C ASP A 105 -15.32 -21.16 -5.34
N ARG A 106 -14.21 -20.80 -5.99
CA ARG A 106 -13.40 -21.68 -6.87
C ARG A 106 -11.92 -21.57 -6.49
N PRO A 107 -11.55 -21.97 -5.27
CA PRO A 107 -10.18 -21.85 -4.82
C PRO A 107 -9.25 -22.71 -5.68
N MET A 108 -8.04 -22.22 -5.92
CA MET A 108 -6.97 -22.77 -6.75
C MET A 108 -7.27 -22.75 -8.26
N GLU A 109 -8.38 -22.16 -8.69
CA GLU A 109 -8.67 -21.94 -10.12
C GLU A 109 -8.25 -20.53 -10.53
N LEU A 110 -7.07 -20.41 -11.14
CA LEU A 110 -6.50 -19.12 -11.52
C LEU A 110 -7.17 -18.52 -12.77
N LYS A 111 -7.45 -17.21 -12.71
CA LYS A 111 -8.06 -16.38 -13.75
C LYS A 111 -6.99 -15.65 -14.56
N GLU A 112 -7.10 -15.68 -15.89
CA GLU A 112 -6.14 -15.01 -16.78
C GLU A 112 -6.25 -13.48 -16.71
N GLU A 113 -7.41 -12.95 -16.33
CA GLU A 113 -7.71 -11.52 -16.26
C GLU A 113 -6.76 -10.76 -15.32
N GLY A 114 -6.49 -11.30 -14.13
CA GLY A 114 -5.54 -10.70 -13.19
C GLY A 114 -4.12 -10.63 -13.76
N PHE A 115 -3.69 -11.66 -14.49
CA PHE A 115 -2.37 -11.67 -15.12
C PHE A 115 -2.26 -10.64 -16.24
N ARG A 116 -3.31 -10.45 -17.07
CA ARG A 116 -3.31 -9.41 -18.11
C ARG A 116 -3.16 -8.01 -17.54
N LEU A 117 -3.75 -7.73 -16.37
CA LEU A 117 -3.62 -6.44 -15.69
C LEU A 117 -2.19 -6.20 -15.20
N LEU A 118 -1.56 -7.21 -14.56
CA LEU A 118 -0.15 -7.10 -14.14
C LEU A 118 0.81 -7.02 -15.33
N ASP A 119 0.59 -7.80 -16.39
CA ASP A 119 1.40 -7.71 -17.61
C ASP A 119 1.36 -6.31 -18.19
N ARG A 120 0.18 -5.68 -18.23
CA ARG A 120 0.06 -4.28 -18.67
C ARG A 120 0.89 -3.33 -17.80
N ALA A 121 0.86 -3.50 -16.48
CA ALA A 121 1.64 -2.69 -15.55
C ALA A 121 3.15 -2.83 -15.83
N VAL A 122 3.63 -4.07 -15.96
CA VAL A 122 5.03 -4.39 -16.24
C VAL A 122 5.45 -3.84 -17.60
N ASP A 123 4.66 -4.05 -18.64
CA ASP A 123 4.96 -3.60 -20.01
C ASP A 123 4.99 -2.07 -20.11
N VAL A 124 4.06 -1.37 -19.45
CA VAL A 124 4.05 0.09 -19.37
C VAL A 124 5.31 0.59 -18.68
N CYS A 125 5.66 0.05 -17.51
CA CYS A 125 6.86 0.44 -16.78
C CYS A 125 8.14 0.16 -17.58
N ALA A 126 8.22 -1.01 -18.23
CA ALA A 126 9.36 -1.44 -19.03
C ALA A 126 9.69 -0.49 -20.19
N ARG A 127 8.67 0.05 -20.87
CA ARG A 127 8.88 1.01 -21.97
C ARG A 127 9.54 2.31 -21.53
N HIS A 128 9.42 2.65 -20.24
CA HIS A 128 9.92 3.90 -19.65
C HIS A 128 11.13 3.70 -18.74
N GLY A 129 11.71 2.50 -18.71
CA GLY A 129 12.89 2.23 -17.89
C GLY A 129 12.60 2.08 -16.40
N LEU A 130 11.36 1.78 -16.03
CA LEU A 130 10.93 1.59 -14.64
C LEU A 130 10.90 0.10 -14.30
N TYR A 131 11.62 -0.29 -13.25
CA TYR A 131 11.46 -1.61 -12.64
C TYR A 131 10.10 -1.73 -11.94
N THR A 132 9.62 -2.96 -11.81
CA THR A 132 8.41 -3.28 -11.03
C THR A 132 8.71 -4.20 -9.86
N VAL A 133 8.12 -3.91 -8.70
CA VAL A 133 8.05 -4.86 -7.58
C VAL A 133 6.60 -5.31 -7.45
N LEU A 134 6.34 -6.58 -7.72
CA LEU A 134 4.98 -7.13 -7.69
C LEU A 134 4.61 -7.48 -6.25
N ASP A 135 3.54 -6.87 -5.72
CA ASP A 135 3.20 -6.93 -4.31
C ASP A 135 1.80 -7.53 -4.07
N LEU A 136 1.74 -8.69 -3.42
CA LEU A 136 0.47 -9.28 -3.01
C LEU A 136 -0.04 -8.55 -1.77
N HIS A 137 -0.94 -7.60 -2.00
CA HIS A 137 -1.33 -6.60 -1.01
C HIS A 137 -2.57 -6.99 -0.19
N ALA A 138 -3.38 -7.89 -0.72
CA ALA A 138 -4.48 -8.55 -0.02
C ALA A 138 -4.48 -10.04 -0.36
N ALA A 139 -4.62 -10.89 0.66
CA ALA A 139 -4.51 -12.34 0.56
C ALA A 139 -5.79 -13.03 1.06
N PRO A 140 -6.09 -14.26 0.61
CA PRO A 140 -7.19 -15.05 1.15
C PRO A 140 -7.14 -15.11 2.69
N GLY A 141 -8.28 -14.95 3.36
CA GLY A 141 -8.35 -14.98 4.82
C GLY A 141 -7.73 -13.78 5.56
N HIS A 142 -7.27 -12.76 4.82
CA HIS A 142 -6.70 -11.49 5.29
C HIS A 142 -5.46 -11.69 6.18
N HIS A 143 -4.29 -11.23 5.74
CA HIS A 143 -3.03 -11.44 6.48
C HIS A 143 -2.81 -10.40 7.59
N ASN A 144 -3.60 -9.33 7.65
CA ASN A 144 -3.62 -8.38 8.77
C ASN A 144 -5.06 -7.96 9.12
N GLN A 145 -5.20 -7.06 10.09
CA GLN A 145 -6.49 -6.68 10.69
C GLN A 145 -7.12 -5.44 10.05
N ARG A 146 -6.65 -5.01 8.86
CA ARG A 146 -6.93 -3.69 8.29
C ARG A 146 -7.57 -3.75 6.91
N TRP A 147 -8.08 -2.59 6.49
CA TRP A 147 -8.77 -2.37 5.22
C TRP A 147 -7.94 -2.67 3.99
N HIS A 148 -6.64 -2.38 4.02
CA HIS A 148 -5.78 -2.52 2.86
C HIS A 148 -5.50 -4.00 2.54
N SER A 149 -5.73 -4.92 3.49
CA SER A 149 -5.80 -6.36 3.26
C SER A 149 -7.21 -6.87 2.92
N ASP A 150 -8.14 -5.96 2.63
CA ASP A 150 -9.57 -6.18 2.38
C ASP A 150 -10.28 -6.94 3.51
N ASN A 151 -9.91 -6.65 4.77
CA ASN A 151 -10.49 -7.33 5.94
C ASN A 151 -11.75 -6.60 6.44
N PRO A 152 -12.98 -7.12 6.21
CA PRO A 152 -14.20 -6.52 6.76
C PRO A 152 -14.33 -6.77 8.27
N THR A 153 -13.40 -7.53 8.84
CA THR A 153 -13.32 -7.81 10.26
C THR A 153 -12.01 -7.23 10.82
N HIS A 154 -11.72 -7.56 12.07
CA HIS A 154 -10.45 -7.25 12.72
C HIS A 154 -9.59 -8.52 12.92
N ARG A 155 -9.95 -9.63 12.27
CA ARG A 155 -9.33 -10.95 12.49
C ARG A 155 -8.57 -11.38 11.25
N SER A 156 -7.28 -11.64 11.43
CA SER A 156 -6.41 -12.19 10.40
C SER A 156 -6.46 -13.72 10.48
N THR A 157 -7.27 -14.33 9.61
CA THR A 157 -7.51 -15.79 9.60
C THR A 157 -6.51 -16.55 8.72
N PHE A 158 -5.74 -15.82 7.91
CA PHE A 158 -4.63 -16.35 7.12
C PHE A 158 -3.62 -17.15 7.96
N TRP A 159 -3.32 -16.69 9.17
CA TRP A 159 -2.36 -17.34 10.08
C TRP A 159 -2.92 -18.61 10.74
N GLN A 160 -4.23 -18.82 10.71
CA GLN A 160 -4.91 -19.95 11.37
C GLN A 160 -5.24 -21.09 10.39
N HIS A 161 -5.52 -20.75 9.13
CA HIS A 161 -5.96 -21.73 8.14
C HIS A 161 -4.92 -21.94 7.06
N ARG A 162 -4.30 -23.12 7.09
CA ARG A 162 -3.30 -23.54 6.09
C ARG A 162 -3.80 -23.44 4.65
N HIS A 163 -5.11 -23.66 4.43
CA HIS A 163 -5.69 -23.55 3.10
C HIS A 163 -5.48 -22.17 2.44
N PHE A 164 -5.59 -21.08 3.20
CA PHE A 164 -5.34 -19.74 2.67
C PHE A 164 -3.86 -19.53 2.29
N GLN A 165 -2.95 -20.09 3.09
CA GLN A 165 -1.52 -20.08 2.79
C GLN A 165 -1.20 -20.89 1.53
N ASP A 166 -1.84 -22.05 1.36
CA ASP A 166 -1.64 -22.91 0.18
C ASP A 166 -2.13 -22.21 -1.11
N ARG A 167 -3.22 -21.44 -1.05
CA ARG A 167 -3.69 -20.60 -2.16
C ARG A 167 -2.67 -19.52 -2.55
N VAL A 168 -2.07 -18.85 -1.57
CA VAL A 168 -1.00 -17.86 -1.82
C VAL A 168 0.23 -18.52 -2.43
N VAL A 169 0.66 -19.69 -1.94
CA VAL A 169 1.77 -20.44 -2.54
C VAL A 169 1.47 -20.81 -3.99
N HIS A 170 0.25 -21.28 -4.28
CA HIS A 170 -0.17 -21.63 -5.63
C HIS A 170 -0.15 -20.43 -6.58
N LEU A 171 -0.71 -19.29 -6.15
CA LEU A 171 -0.68 -18.05 -6.91
C LEU A 171 0.76 -17.61 -7.21
N TRP A 172 1.65 -17.62 -6.21
CA TRP A 172 3.04 -17.22 -6.39
C TRP A 172 3.84 -18.14 -7.29
N GLN A 173 3.56 -19.45 -7.31
CA GLN A 173 4.17 -20.35 -8.29
C GLN A 173 3.78 -19.98 -9.72
N ALA A 174 2.51 -19.59 -9.94
CA ALA A 174 2.05 -19.15 -11.25
C ALA A 174 2.66 -17.79 -11.66
N LEU A 175 2.68 -16.82 -10.75
CA LEU A 175 3.32 -15.51 -10.97
C LEU A 175 4.82 -15.65 -11.26
N ALA A 176 5.54 -16.43 -10.45
CA ALA A 176 6.95 -16.73 -10.67
C ALA A 176 7.18 -17.39 -12.03
N GLY A 177 6.34 -18.35 -12.42
CA GLY A 177 6.41 -18.99 -13.73
C GLY A 177 6.17 -18.02 -14.89
N ARG A 178 5.26 -17.06 -14.73
CA ARG A 178 4.93 -16.06 -15.75
C ARG A 178 6.02 -15.01 -15.94
N TYR A 179 6.59 -14.50 -14.84
CA TYR A 179 7.54 -13.39 -14.88
C TYR A 179 9.01 -13.83 -14.89
N ARG A 180 9.29 -15.13 -14.75
CA ARG A 180 10.65 -15.67 -14.81
C ARG A 180 11.44 -15.13 -16.01
N GLY A 181 12.62 -14.59 -15.72
CA GLY A 181 13.52 -14.03 -16.73
C GLY A 181 13.12 -12.67 -17.30
N ASN A 182 12.04 -12.03 -16.83
CA ASN A 182 11.69 -10.66 -17.23
C ASN A 182 12.49 -9.63 -16.41
N PRO A 183 13.48 -8.92 -16.97
CA PRO A 183 14.32 -8.01 -16.22
C PRO A 183 13.62 -6.78 -15.65
N TRP A 184 12.43 -6.44 -16.16
CA TRP A 184 11.66 -5.29 -15.69
C TRP A 184 10.83 -5.62 -14.45
N VAL A 185 10.82 -6.88 -14.02
CA VAL A 185 10.41 -7.26 -12.67
C VAL A 185 11.68 -7.25 -11.81
N ALA A 186 11.81 -6.29 -10.90
CA ALA A 186 12.91 -6.28 -9.93
C ALA A 186 12.77 -7.43 -8.93
N GLY A 187 11.52 -7.82 -8.62
CA GLY A 187 11.25 -8.98 -7.80
C GLY A 187 9.83 -9.04 -7.26
N TYR A 188 9.65 -9.94 -6.31
CA TYR A 188 8.35 -10.32 -5.76
C TYR A 188 8.28 -9.91 -4.29
N ASN A 189 7.25 -9.17 -3.90
CA ASN A 189 6.89 -8.88 -2.52
C ASN A 189 5.72 -9.80 -2.12
N PRO A 190 5.99 -10.97 -1.52
CA PRO A 190 5.01 -12.06 -1.53
C PRO A 190 3.80 -11.87 -0.61
N LEU A 191 3.92 -10.98 0.37
CA LEU A 191 2.85 -10.63 1.27
C LEU A 191 3.17 -9.28 1.89
N ASN A 192 2.30 -8.30 1.64
CA ASN A 192 2.37 -6.99 2.28
C ASN A 192 2.09 -7.10 3.79
N GLU A 193 2.78 -6.31 4.61
CA GLU A 193 2.44 -6.01 6.01
C GLU A 193 1.80 -7.17 6.82
N PRO A 194 2.47 -8.33 6.95
CA PRO A 194 1.94 -9.41 7.75
C PRO A 194 1.80 -8.97 9.22
N ALA A 195 0.70 -9.39 9.85
CA ALA A 195 0.41 -9.07 11.25
C ALA A 195 -0.10 -10.33 11.97
N ASP A 196 0.79 -11.31 12.16
CA ASP A 196 0.52 -12.51 12.94
C ASP A 196 0.50 -12.16 14.44
N PRO A 197 -0.66 -12.27 15.13
CA PRO A 197 -0.76 -11.94 16.55
C PRO A 197 0.16 -12.79 17.43
N GLU A 198 0.42 -14.05 17.05
CA GLU A 198 1.23 -14.99 17.81
C GLU A 198 2.70 -14.97 17.38
N GLY A 199 2.98 -14.39 16.20
CA GLY A 199 4.32 -14.09 15.68
C GLY A 199 5.16 -15.31 15.30
N HIS A 200 4.58 -16.51 15.20
CA HIS A 200 5.31 -17.74 14.95
C HIS A 200 4.95 -18.43 13.62
N VAL A 201 3.98 -17.92 12.87
CA VAL A 201 3.53 -18.52 11.59
C VAL A 201 4.22 -17.87 10.40
N ILE A 202 4.60 -16.59 10.49
CA ILE A 202 5.18 -15.82 9.36
C ILE A 202 6.44 -16.50 8.79
N GLU A 203 7.45 -16.78 9.62
CA GLU A 203 8.72 -17.36 9.12
C GLU A 203 8.52 -18.76 8.52
N PRO A 204 7.80 -19.71 9.17
CA PRO A 204 7.54 -21.01 8.56
C PRO A 204 6.74 -20.93 7.25
N PHE A 205 5.79 -20.00 7.16
CA PHE A 205 5.06 -19.74 5.92
C PHE A 205 5.98 -19.19 4.82
N TYR A 206 6.77 -18.17 5.13
CA TYR A 206 7.73 -17.59 4.20
C TYR A 206 8.80 -18.59 3.75
N ALA A 207 9.26 -19.50 4.61
CA ALA A 207 10.23 -20.52 4.22
C ALA A 207 9.65 -21.45 3.15
N ARG A 208 8.39 -21.88 3.33
CA ARG A 208 7.65 -22.69 2.34
C ARG A 208 7.45 -21.92 1.04
N LEU A 209 7.03 -20.66 1.14
CA LEU A 209 6.75 -19.79 -0.02
C LEU A 209 8.02 -19.49 -0.81
N HIS A 210 9.12 -19.14 -0.12
CA HIS A 210 10.43 -18.90 -0.72
C HIS A 210 10.90 -20.15 -1.47
N GLN A 211 10.81 -21.35 -0.86
CA GLN A 211 11.16 -22.60 -1.54
C GLN A 211 10.31 -22.85 -2.78
N ALA A 212 9.00 -22.60 -2.70
CA ALA A 212 8.07 -22.80 -3.82
C ALA A 212 8.36 -21.84 -4.99
N ILE A 213 8.61 -20.56 -4.70
CA ILE A 213 9.00 -19.56 -5.70
C ILE A 213 10.34 -19.95 -6.33
N ARG A 214 11.36 -20.25 -5.52
CA ARG A 214 12.71 -20.59 -6.01
C ARG A 214 12.76 -21.85 -6.86
N ALA A 215 11.86 -22.80 -6.63
CA ALA A 215 11.73 -24.00 -7.47
C ALA A 215 11.27 -23.67 -8.90
N VAL A 216 10.58 -22.54 -9.10
CA VAL A 216 10.09 -22.07 -10.40
C VAL A 216 11.00 -20.99 -10.97
N ASP A 217 11.40 -20.02 -10.14
CA ASP A 217 12.18 -18.84 -10.50
C ASP A 217 13.34 -18.62 -9.50
N PRO A 218 14.56 -19.06 -9.86
CA PRO A 218 15.71 -18.94 -8.98
C PRO A 218 16.30 -17.52 -8.93
N ASP A 219 15.94 -16.64 -9.87
CA ASP A 219 16.77 -15.45 -10.19
C ASP A 219 16.18 -14.14 -9.65
N HIS A 220 14.87 -13.97 -9.61
CA HIS A 220 14.26 -12.72 -9.12
C HIS A 220 14.47 -12.47 -7.63
N VAL A 221 14.62 -11.21 -7.22
CA VAL A 221 14.70 -10.85 -5.80
C VAL A 221 13.37 -11.14 -5.11
N ILE A 222 13.41 -11.61 -3.85
CA ILE A 222 12.22 -11.72 -3.00
C ILE A 222 12.28 -10.62 -1.93
N PHE A 223 11.23 -9.83 -1.81
CA PHE A 223 11.06 -8.72 -0.89
C PHE A 223 10.14 -9.15 0.27
N LEU A 224 10.69 -9.40 1.46
CA LEU A 224 9.94 -9.92 2.60
C LEU A 224 9.65 -8.85 3.65
N ASP A 225 8.36 -8.57 3.84
CA ASP A 225 7.88 -7.67 4.88
C ASP A 225 7.99 -8.29 6.28
N GLY A 226 8.31 -7.45 7.25
CA GLY A 226 8.34 -7.79 8.67
C GLY A 226 6.94 -8.00 9.29
N ASN A 227 6.87 -8.61 10.49
CA ASN A 227 5.63 -8.65 11.28
C ASN A 227 5.27 -7.23 11.74
N ARG A 228 4.08 -7.09 12.34
CA ARG A 228 3.57 -5.82 12.86
C ARG A 228 3.61 -4.75 11.77
N ASN A 229 3.01 -5.08 10.62
CA ASN A 229 2.94 -4.18 9.48
C ASN A 229 4.34 -3.72 9.03
N ALA A 230 5.22 -4.68 8.74
CA ALA A 230 6.58 -4.44 8.23
C ALA A 230 7.50 -3.62 9.16
N THR A 231 7.30 -3.70 10.49
CA THR A 231 8.14 -2.98 11.47
C THR A 231 8.97 -3.88 12.40
N GLU A 232 8.67 -5.19 12.47
CA GLU A 232 9.37 -6.14 13.34
C GLU A 232 9.93 -7.34 12.55
N PHE A 233 11.23 -7.61 12.66
CA PHE A 233 11.93 -8.66 11.91
C PHE A 233 12.49 -9.78 12.80
N GLY A 234 12.19 -9.76 14.10
CA GLY A 234 12.77 -10.69 15.08
C GLY A 234 12.41 -12.17 14.87
N MET A 235 11.46 -12.47 13.99
CA MET A 235 11.14 -13.85 13.59
C MET A 235 12.17 -14.43 12.59
N PHE A 236 12.93 -13.59 11.89
CA PHE A 236 14.00 -14.05 11.01
C PHE A 236 15.29 -14.26 11.81
N ARG A 237 16.02 -15.34 11.47
CA ARG A 237 17.34 -15.62 12.04
C ARG A 237 18.44 -15.19 11.08
N ASP A 238 18.69 -16.01 10.07
CA ASP A 238 19.69 -15.75 9.03
C ASP A 238 19.03 -15.18 7.78
N PRO A 239 19.68 -14.25 7.06
CA PRO A 239 19.15 -13.73 5.82
C PRO A 239 19.11 -14.81 4.75
N TRP A 240 18.06 -14.81 3.93
CA TRP A 240 17.92 -15.77 2.84
C TRP A 240 18.62 -15.29 1.56
N PRO A 241 19.09 -16.22 0.69
CA PRO A 241 19.72 -15.85 -0.57
C PRO A 241 18.82 -14.99 -1.44
N ASN A 242 19.40 -13.98 -2.09
CA ASN A 242 18.70 -13.11 -3.05
C ASN A 242 17.38 -12.54 -2.51
N THR A 243 17.39 -12.11 -1.25
CA THR A 243 16.22 -11.61 -0.51
C THR A 243 16.51 -10.23 0.07
N VAL A 244 15.54 -9.33 -0.06
CA VAL A 244 15.50 -8.01 0.59
C VAL A 244 14.45 -8.08 1.68
N TYR A 245 14.76 -7.52 2.86
CA TYR A 245 13.79 -7.36 3.94
C TYR A 245 13.29 -5.92 3.92
N THR A 246 11.98 -5.74 3.92
CA THR A 246 11.32 -4.48 3.54
C THR A 246 10.67 -3.83 4.74
N VAL A 247 11.08 -2.59 5.09
CA VAL A 247 10.46 -1.82 6.19
C VAL A 247 9.37 -0.91 5.67
N HIS A 248 8.32 -0.71 6.46
CA HIS A 248 7.41 0.44 6.29
C HIS A 248 7.70 1.48 7.37
N ASP A 249 8.05 2.69 6.93
CA ASP A 249 8.64 3.73 7.79
C ASP A 249 7.78 4.99 7.87
N TYR A 250 6.54 4.83 8.31
CA TYR A 250 5.67 5.97 8.54
C TYR A 250 6.07 6.76 9.78
N ALA A 251 6.20 8.07 9.61
CA ALA A 251 6.61 9.02 10.63
C ALA A 251 5.41 9.54 11.44
N LEU A 252 5.57 9.65 12.77
CA LEU A 252 4.50 10.21 13.63
C LEU A 252 4.08 11.62 13.19
N ALA A 253 5.04 12.46 12.82
CA ALA A 253 4.80 13.81 12.31
C ALA A 253 4.22 13.84 10.88
N GLY A 254 4.03 12.67 10.24
CA GLY A 254 3.43 12.53 8.91
C GLY A 254 1.92 12.34 8.91
N PHE A 255 1.31 11.94 10.03
CA PHE A 255 -0.12 11.59 10.09
C PHE A 255 -1.06 12.80 10.08
N ALA A 256 -2.33 12.55 9.74
CA ALA A 256 -3.39 13.56 9.67
C ALA A 256 -3.62 14.29 11.01
N ASP A 257 -3.47 13.58 12.13
CA ASP A 257 -3.64 14.10 13.49
C ASP A 257 -2.35 14.67 14.11
N ALA A 258 -1.24 14.66 13.36
CA ALA A 258 0.06 15.06 13.90
C ALA A 258 0.19 16.58 14.07
N GLY A 259 1.00 16.98 15.05
CA GLY A 259 1.31 18.38 15.32
C GLY A 259 2.27 19.00 14.30
N PRO A 260 2.82 20.20 14.59
CA PRO A 260 3.82 20.83 13.74
C PRO A 260 5.12 20.02 13.72
N TYR A 261 5.89 20.18 12.64
CA TYR A 261 7.22 19.58 12.48
C TYR A 261 8.28 20.65 12.18
N PRO A 262 9.43 20.65 12.89
CA PRO A 262 9.68 19.88 14.12
C PRO A 262 8.76 20.34 15.26
N GLY A 263 8.36 19.42 16.14
CA GLY A 263 7.39 19.73 17.19
C GLY A 263 6.75 18.50 17.84
N VAL A 264 5.72 18.72 18.68
CA VAL A 264 5.09 17.65 19.45
C VAL A 264 3.98 16.97 18.65
N SER A 265 4.07 15.65 18.48
CA SER A 265 3.04 14.80 17.90
C SER A 265 2.76 13.62 18.82
N ARG A 266 1.48 13.41 19.18
CA ARG A 266 1.03 12.35 20.12
C ARG A 266 1.82 12.28 21.44
N GLY A 267 2.24 13.44 21.95
CA GLY A 267 3.00 13.56 23.21
C GLY A 267 4.51 13.40 23.08
N GLU A 268 5.02 13.12 21.88
CA GLU A 268 6.46 12.98 21.62
C GLU A 268 6.98 14.18 20.80
N TYR A 269 8.15 14.70 21.15
CA TYR A 269 8.82 15.72 20.34
C TYR A 269 9.52 15.04 19.16
N VAL A 270 9.10 15.39 17.95
CA VAL A 270 9.53 14.79 16.68
C VAL A 270 10.31 15.83 15.88
N ASP A 271 11.59 15.53 15.66
CA ASP A 271 12.53 16.22 14.77
C ASP A 271 13.27 15.19 13.90
N GLN A 272 14.22 15.63 13.07
CA GLN A 272 14.97 14.74 12.18
C GLN A 272 15.70 13.62 12.93
N ARG A 273 16.25 13.90 14.11
CA ARG A 273 16.93 12.89 14.94
C ARG A 273 15.97 11.83 15.45
N TYR A 274 14.75 12.24 15.78
CA TYR A 274 13.68 11.28 16.10
C TYR A 274 13.39 10.40 14.89
N LEU A 275 13.22 10.97 13.70
CA LEU A 275 12.96 10.21 12.47
C LEU A 275 14.08 9.20 12.20
N GLU A 276 15.34 9.63 12.25
CA GLU A 276 16.49 8.76 12.04
C GLU A 276 16.55 7.64 13.08
N LYS A 277 16.34 7.96 14.36
CA LYS A 277 16.27 6.94 15.43
C LYS A 277 15.22 5.87 15.12
N ARG A 278 14.03 6.25 14.61
CA ARG A 278 12.96 5.31 14.27
C ARG A 278 13.32 4.48 13.04
N PHE A 279 13.85 5.09 12.00
CA PHE A 279 14.37 4.39 10.82
C PHE A 279 15.43 3.36 11.22
N LEU A 280 16.40 3.75 12.05
CA LEU A 280 17.45 2.87 12.55
C LEU A 280 16.86 1.70 13.34
N GLN A 281 15.90 1.93 14.22
CA GLN A 281 15.25 0.84 14.95
C GLN A 281 14.53 -0.14 14.01
N ARG A 282 13.79 0.35 13.01
CA ARG A 282 13.04 -0.50 12.06
C ARG A 282 13.94 -1.31 11.14
N SER A 283 15.08 -0.76 10.72
CA SER A 283 16.03 -1.42 9.80
C SER A 283 17.19 -2.13 10.51
N GLU A 284 17.11 -2.34 11.82
CA GLU A 284 18.17 -2.99 12.63
C GLU A 284 18.58 -4.36 12.08
N TYR A 285 17.59 -5.19 11.72
CA TYR A 285 17.85 -6.53 11.18
C TYR A 285 18.69 -6.49 9.89
N MET A 286 18.34 -5.59 8.97
CA MET A 286 19.01 -5.48 7.66
C MET A 286 20.44 -5.01 7.83
N ARG A 287 20.67 -4.01 8.70
CA ARG A 287 22.02 -3.55 9.02
C ARG A 287 22.83 -4.62 9.74
N GLY A 288 22.23 -5.35 10.67
CA GLY A 288 22.88 -6.43 11.41
C GLY A 288 23.26 -7.63 10.56
N THR A 289 22.48 -7.91 9.51
CA THR A 289 22.71 -9.03 8.58
C THR A 289 23.45 -8.63 7.30
N GLY A 290 23.66 -7.32 7.09
CA GLY A 290 24.32 -6.78 5.90
C GLY A 290 23.49 -6.93 4.61
N THR A 291 22.17 -7.01 4.71
CA THR A 291 21.26 -7.08 3.55
C THR A 291 20.90 -5.67 3.06
N PRO A 292 20.38 -5.53 1.83
CA PRO A 292 19.88 -4.24 1.36
C PRO A 292 18.72 -3.73 2.23
N ILE A 293 18.62 -2.41 2.35
CA ILE A 293 17.48 -1.74 2.97
C ILE A 293 16.59 -1.20 1.86
N TRP A 294 15.33 -1.60 1.87
CA TRP A 294 14.30 -0.99 1.03
C TRP A 294 13.11 -0.60 1.89
N VAL A 295 12.76 0.68 1.87
CA VAL A 295 11.58 1.23 2.54
C VAL A 295 10.40 1.03 1.58
N GLY A 296 9.64 -0.04 1.79
CA GLY A 296 8.54 -0.45 0.91
C GLY A 296 7.37 0.52 0.91
N GLU A 297 7.19 1.24 2.01
CA GLU A 297 6.21 2.32 2.15
C GLU A 297 6.67 3.39 3.16
N PHE A 298 6.41 4.64 2.81
CA PHE A 298 6.51 5.80 3.68
C PHE A 298 5.78 6.98 3.02
N GLY A 299 5.67 8.10 3.73
CA GLY A 299 5.12 9.33 3.19
C GLY A 299 4.12 9.99 4.13
N PRO A 300 4.00 11.33 4.09
CA PRO A 300 3.05 12.05 4.94
C PRO A 300 1.65 12.13 4.32
N VAL A 301 0.68 12.49 5.16
CA VAL A 301 -0.70 12.82 4.80
C VAL A 301 -0.86 14.34 4.71
N TYR A 302 -1.31 14.82 3.55
CA TYR A 302 -1.56 16.22 3.27
C TYR A 302 -3.03 16.59 3.55
N SER A 303 -3.21 17.75 4.15
CA SER A 303 -4.51 18.26 4.60
C SER A 303 -5.13 19.29 3.65
N GLY A 304 -4.36 19.82 2.70
CA GLY A 304 -4.75 20.98 1.90
C GLY A 304 -4.60 22.32 2.62
N HIS A 305 -4.12 22.33 3.87
CA HIS A 305 -3.77 23.54 4.59
C HIS A 305 -2.28 23.84 4.45
N ALA A 306 -1.95 24.94 3.77
CA ALA A 306 -0.58 25.28 3.38
C ALA A 306 0.45 25.15 4.52
N GLU A 307 0.18 25.71 5.70
CA GLU A 307 1.13 25.67 6.83
C GLU A 307 1.37 24.24 7.34
N ARG A 308 0.32 23.42 7.42
CA ARG A 308 0.44 22.02 7.84
C ARG A 308 1.18 21.21 6.80
N ASP A 309 0.83 21.41 5.53
CA ASP A 309 1.41 20.68 4.41
C ASP A 309 2.90 21.03 4.24
N GLU A 310 3.33 22.27 4.51
CA GLU A 310 4.76 22.62 4.57
C GLU A 310 5.53 21.90 5.70
N SER A 311 4.90 21.62 6.84
CA SER A 311 5.50 20.70 7.82
C SER A 311 5.61 19.27 7.28
N ARG A 312 4.62 18.80 6.50
CA ARG A 312 4.65 17.48 5.88
C ARG A 312 5.73 17.34 4.79
N TYR A 313 5.95 18.37 3.96
CA TYR A 313 7.05 18.38 3.01
C TYR A 313 8.42 18.35 3.68
N ARG A 314 8.57 19.01 4.84
CA ARG A 314 9.80 18.92 5.65
C ARG A 314 10.02 17.53 6.24
N VAL A 315 8.97 16.87 6.75
CA VAL A 315 9.06 15.46 7.17
C VAL A 315 9.54 14.58 6.01
N LEU A 316 8.95 14.74 4.83
CA LEU A 316 9.33 13.98 3.63
C LEU A 316 10.81 14.19 3.26
N ALA A 317 11.26 15.45 3.21
CA ALA A 317 12.65 15.78 2.89
C ALA A 317 13.64 15.17 3.89
N ASP A 318 13.36 15.30 5.19
CA ASP A 318 14.23 14.76 6.23
C ASP A 318 14.28 13.22 6.20
N GLN A 319 13.16 12.53 5.89
CA GLN A 319 13.16 11.07 5.70
C GLN A 319 13.99 10.66 4.48
N LEU A 320 13.88 11.38 3.35
CA LEU A 320 14.67 11.10 2.15
C LEU A 320 16.17 11.35 2.38
N GLU A 321 16.54 12.40 3.11
CA GLU A 321 17.92 12.65 3.52
C GLU A 321 18.48 11.49 4.36
N ILE A 322 17.71 11.01 5.33
CA ILE A 322 18.07 9.81 6.11
C ILE A 322 18.24 8.59 5.19
N TYR A 323 17.33 8.37 4.24
CA TYR A 323 17.45 7.22 3.34
C TYR A 323 18.68 7.33 2.44
N ASP A 324 19.04 8.54 2.02
CA ASP A 324 20.27 8.79 1.26
C ASP A 324 21.53 8.51 2.07
N GLU A 325 21.59 8.97 3.33
CA GLU A 325 22.71 8.74 4.24
C GLU A 325 22.95 7.25 4.54
N HIS A 326 21.89 6.45 4.51
CA HIS A 326 21.93 5.01 4.82
C HIS A 326 21.83 4.11 3.59
N ASP A 327 22.02 4.65 2.37
CA ASP A 327 21.95 3.93 1.09
C ASP A 327 20.64 3.14 0.88
N ALA A 328 19.54 3.56 1.50
CA ALA A 328 18.26 2.87 1.44
C ALA A 328 17.49 3.22 0.16
N GLY A 329 16.99 2.19 -0.53
CA GLY A 329 15.97 2.39 -1.56
C GLY A 329 14.59 2.62 -0.93
N TRP A 330 13.64 3.12 -1.70
CA TRP A 330 12.32 3.48 -1.18
C TRP A 330 11.21 3.43 -2.23
N SER A 331 9.98 3.27 -1.76
CA SER A 331 8.75 3.43 -2.52
C SER A 331 7.79 4.32 -1.73
N LEU A 332 7.53 5.53 -2.25
CA LEU A 332 6.62 6.49 -1.62
C LEU A 332 5.18 6.03 -1.77
N TRP A 333 4.43 6.06 -0.67
CA TRP A 333 2.99 5.80 -0.67
C TRP A 333 2.23 7.13 -0.75
N THR A 334 1.56 7.47 -1.87
CA THR A 334 1.27 6.67 -3.07
C THR A 334 1.37 7.51 -4.34
N TYR A 335 1.24 6.90 -5.53
CA TYR A 335 1.29 7.61 -6.80
C TYR A 335 0.10 8.55 -7.02
N LYS A 336 -1.13 8.01 -6.97
CA LYS A 336 -2.34 8.70 -7.41
C LYS A 336 -3.48 8.50 -6.43
N ASP A 337 -4.18 9.57 -6.08
CA ASP A 337 -5.32 9.50 -5.18
C ASP A 337 -6.31 10.68 -5.36
N ILE A 338 -7.21 10.86 -4.39
CA ILE A 338 -8.17 11.97 -4.32
C ILE A 338 -7.66 13.22 -3.58
N GLY A 339 -6.36 13.34 -3.33
CA GLY A 339 -5.72 14.54 -2.79
C GLY A 339 -5.11 14.41 -1.40
N LEU A 340 -4.91 13.19 -0.88
CA LEU A 340 -4.43 12.95 0.48
C LEU A 340 -2.91 12.77 0.55
N GLN A 341 -2.32 11.82 -0.17
CA GLN A 341 -0.89 11.49 -0.21
C GLN A 341 -0.30 11.50 -1.61
N GLY A 342 -1.14 11.37 -2.65
CA GLY A 342 -0.73 11.17 -4.04
C GLY A 342 0.29 12.18 -4.55
N VAL A 343 1.28 11.68 -5.30
CA VAL A 343 2.19 12.48 -6.14
C VAL A 343 1.39 13.28 -7.17
N VAL A 344 0.40 12.63 -7.77
CA VAL A 344 -0.67 13.27 -8.52
C VAL A 344 -1.99 13.00 -7.82
N HIS A 345 -2.98 13.87 -8.00
CA HIS A 345 -4.30 13.65 -7.44
C HIS A 345 -5.40 14.10 -8.38
N VAL A 346 -6.60 13.55 -8.21
CA VAL A 346 -7.79 13.99 -8.93
C VAL A 346 -8.04 15.48 -8.65
N GLU A 347 -8.39 16.24 -9.70
CA GLU A 347 -8.72 17.67 -9.59
C GLU A 347 -9.88 17.89 -8.61
N ARG A 348 -9.76 18.91 -7.73
CA ARG A 348 -10.69 19.11 -6.60
C ARG A 348 -12.12 19.42 -7.06
N THR A 349 -12.27 20.02 -8.23
CA THR A 349 -13.54 20.34 -8.89
C THR A 349 -13.97 19.28 -9.90
N SER A 350 -13.37 18.09 -9.86
CA SER A 350 -13.76 17.00 -10.76
C SER A 350 -15.18 16.51 -10.45
N PRO A 351 -15.93 16.04 -11.47
CA PRO A 351 -17.24 15.44 -11.28
C PRO A 351 -17.24 14.27 -10.28
N TYR A 352 -16.16 13.49 -10.23
CA TYR A 352 -16.02 12.40 -9.25
C TYR A 352 -16.03 12.92 -7.81
N LEU A 353 -15.17 13.90 -7.51
CA LEU A 353 -15.07 14.47 -6.17
C LEU A 353 -16.31 15.24 -5.74
N GLU A 354 -16.92 16.01 -6.65
CA GLU A 354 -18.19 16.69 -6.38
C GLU A 354 -19.29 15.69 -6.01
N ARG A 355 -19.35 14.56 -6.71
CA ARG A 355 -20.35 13.51 -6.49
C ARG A 355 -20.22 12.83 -5.14
N ILE A 356 -18.99 12.55 -4.69
CA ILE A 356 -18.75 11.86 -3.41
C ILE A 356 -18.56 12.83 -2.23
N ALA A 357 -18.56 14.14 -2.45
CA ALA A 357 -18.34 15.16 -1.42
C ALA A 357 -19.19 14.98 -0.14
N PRO A 358 -20.52 14.69 -0.22
CA PRO A 358 -21.32 14.49 0.99
C PRO A 358 -20.82 13.33 1.86
N VAL A 359 -20.29 12.28 1.23
CA VAL A 359 -19.73 11.13 1.94
C VAL A 359 -18.36 11.46 2.51
N LEU A 360 -17.50 12.17 1.77
CA LEU A 360 -16.22 12.64 2.30
C LEU A 360 -16.40 13.56 3.53
N GLU A 361 -17.38 14.47 3.50
CA GLU A 361 -17.74 15.32 4.64
C GLU A 361 -18.21 14.48 5.85
N LYS A 362 -19.06 13.48 5.61
CA LYS A 362 -19.51 12.55 6.65
C LYS A 362 -18.34 11.72 7.20
N LYS A 363 -17.43 11.25 6.34
CA LYS A 363 -16.23 10.49 6.72
C LYS A 363 -15.33 11.33 7.62
N ALA A 364 -15.09 12.59 7.26
CA ALA A 364 -14.29 13.52 8.05
C ALA A 364 -14.94 13.82 9.41
N ARG A 365 -16.26 14.06 9.44
CA ARG A 365 -17.00 14.33 10.69
C ARG A 365 -17.01 13.15 11.64
N LEU A 366 -17.13 11.93 11.11
CA LEU A 366 -17.17 10.68 11.90
C LEU A 366 -15.79 10.03 12.05
N GLY A 367 -14.74 10.57 11.45
CA GLY A 367 -13.38 10.03 11.52
C GLY A 367 -13.27 8.57 11.11
N VAL A 368 -14.04 8.06 10.14
CA VAL A 368 -14.11 6.60 9.88
C VAL A 368 -12.84 6.02 9.24
N ASP A 369 -12.07 6.85 8.52
CA ASP A 369 -10.77 6.47 8.00
C ASP A 369 -9.73 6.59 9.12
N LEU A 370 -9.10 5.47 9.45
CA LEU A 370 -8.10 5.40 10.50
C LEU A 370 -6.76 6.02 10.07
N TRP A 371 -6.43 5.93 8.79
CA TRP A 371 -5.18 6.40 8.21
C TRP A 371 -5.18 7.90 7.90
N GLY A 372 -6.11 8.32 7.04
CA GLY A 372 -6.21 9.70 6.55
C GLY A 372 -7.10 10.63 7.39
N GLY A 373 -7.75 10.10 8.43
CA GLY A 373 -8.74 10.83 9.22
C GLY A 373 -8.34 11.10 10.67
N THR A 374 -9.14 11.92 11.35
CA THR A 374 -8.98 12.19 12.79
C THR A 374 -10.27 11.82 13.52
N ASP A 375 -10.19 11.45 14.80
CA ASP A 375 -11.34 11.16 15.66
C ASP A 375 -11.79 12.37 16.50
N ALA A 376 -11.26 13.56 16.23
CA ALA A 376 -11.50 14.77 17.02
C ALA A 376 -13.00 15.12 17.14
N GLY A 377 -13.78 14.88 16.08
CA GLY A 377 -15.23 15.12 16.06
C GLY A 377 -16.06 14.14 16.89
N ILE A 378 -15.47 13.01 17.30
CA ILE A 378 -16.19 11.89 17.93
C ILE A 378 -15.56 11.42 19.26
N ARG A 379 -14.66 12.20 19.86
CA ARG A 379 -14.06 11.86 21.17
C ARG A 379 -15.10 11.70 22.29
N HIS A 380 -16.24 12.37 22.22
CA HIS A 380 -17.35 12.16 23.16
C HIS A 380 -17.96 10.73 23.11
N ILE A 381 -17.77 10.00 22.00
CA ILE A 381 -18.13 8.58 21.85
C ILE A 381 -16.95 7.69 22.26
N PHE A 382 -15.73 8.07 21.90
CA PHE A 382 -14.53 7.24 22.07
C PHE A 382 -13.90 7.32 23.47
N ASP A 383 -13.85 8.50 24.09
CA ASP A 383 -13.26 8.69 25.42
C ASP A 383 -13.90 7.76 26.47
N PRO A 384 -15.25 7.62 26.55
CA PRO A 384 -15.87 6.70 27.50
C PRO A 384 -15.56 5.23 27.18
N LEU A 385 -15.51 4.87 25.89
CA LEU A 385 -15.26 3.49 25.46
C LEU A 385 -13.82 3.07 25.73
N GLU A 386 -12.84 3.88 25.31
CA GLU A 386 -11.41 3.64 25.56
C GLU A 386 -11.12 3.59 27.06
N ARG A 387 -11.75 4.47 27.86
CA ARG A 387 -11.62 4.47 29.32
C ARG A 387 -12.20 3.20 29.94
N THR A 388 -13.41 2.81 29.55
CA THR A 388 -14.04 1.58 30.05
C THR A 388 -13.16 0.36 29.76
N VAL A 389 -12.61 0.26 28.55
CA VAL A 389 -11.71 -0.86 28.19
C VAL A 389 -10.44 -0.85 29.04
N ALA A 390 -9.83 0.33 29.23
CA ALA A 390 -8.62 0.45 30.03
C ALA A 390 -8.84 0.14 31.52
N GLU A 391 -9.97 0.57 32.10
CA GLU A 391 -10.31 0.39 33.51
C GLU A 391 -10.75 -1.04 33.83
N GLU A 392 -11.64 -1.62 33.01
CA GLU A 392 -12.22 -2.95 33.26
C GLU A 392 -11.30 -4.09 32.79
N PHE A 393 -10.48 -3.85 31.76
CA PHE A 393 -9.62 -4.87 31.15
C PHE A 393 -8.14 -4.45 31.07
N PRO A 394 -7.49 -4.01 32.17
CA PRO A 394 -6.14 -3.45 32.14
C PRO A 394 -5.03 -4.41 31.65
N ARG A 395 -5.33 -5.72 31.54
CA ARG A 395 -4.42 -6.75 31.03
C ARG A 395 -4.69 -7.16 29.59
N PHE A 396 -5.75 -6.67 28.97
CA PHE A 396 -6.06 -6.99 27.58
C PHE A 396 -5.13 -6.18 26.67
N ASP A 397 -4.15 -6.79 26.02
CA ASP A 397 -3.23 -6.06 25.13
C ASP A 397 -3.19 -6.72 23.75
N PRO A 398 -4.18 -6.44 22.87
CA PRO A 398 -4.26 -7.09 21.58
C PRO A 398 -3.10 -6.65 20.67
N ARG A 399 -2.31 -7.61 20.18
CA ARG A 399 -1.36 -7.39 19.09
C ARG A 399 -2.10 -6.95 17.82
N PRO A 400 -1.53 -6.07 16.97
CA PRO A 400 -0.18 -5.49 17.09
C PRO A 400 -0.05 -4.17 17.87
N PHE A 401 -1.15 -3.46 18.14
CA PHE A 401 -1.11 -2.04 18.53
C PHE A 401 -1.89 -1.71 19.81
N GLY A 402 -2.35 -2.72 20.54
CA GLY A 402 -2.97 -2.57 21.85
C GLY A 402 -4.42 -2.12 21.81
N GLN A 403 -4.98 -1.90 23.01
CA GLN A 403 -6.41 -1.69 23.23
C GLN A 403 -6.99 -0.53 22.44
N ARG A 404 -6.30 0.62 22.45
CA ARG A 404 -6.79 1.84 21.82
C ARG A 404 -7.01 1.64 20.33
N GLU A 405 -6.02 1.06 19.67
CA GLU A 405 -6.09 0.79 18.24
C GLU A 405 -7.16 -0.27 17.92
N TRP A 406 -7.28 -1.30 18.77
CA TRP A 406 -8.31 -2.33 18.64
C TRP A 406 -9.73 -1.74 18.69
N VAL A 407 -9.99 -0.82 19.64
CA VAL A 407 -11.26 -0.08 19.71
C VAL A 407 -11.47 0.76 18.46
N GLN A 408 -10.44 1.45 17.97
CA GLN A 408 -10.52 2.27 16.77
C GLN A 408 -10.87 1.47 15.52
N VAL A 409 -10.27 0.29 15.31
CA VAL A 409 -10.64 -0.59 14.19
C VAL A 409 -12.10 -1.01 14.28
N LEU A 410 -12.51 -1.55 15.42
CA LEU A 410 -13.86 -2.09 15.59
C LEU A 410 -14.95 -1.03 15.42
N VAL A 411 -14.70 0.18 15.91
CA VAL A 411 -15.73 1.21 15.93
C VAL A 411 -15.63 2.14 14.73
N ARG A 412 -14.46 2.74 14.47
CA ARG A 412 -14.32 3.73 13.37
C ARG A 412 -14.38 3.04 12.02
N HIS A 413 -13.60 1.97 11.86
CA HIS A 413 -13.35 1.36 10.57
C HIS A 413 -14.36 0.27 10.19
N ILE A 414 -14.95 -0.41 11.18
CA ILE A 414 -15.97 -1.43 10.96
C ILE A 414 -17.35 -0.82 11.25
N LEU A 415 -17.72 -0.64 12.51
CA LEU A 415 -19.09 -0.28 12.91
C LEU A 415 -19.62 1.01 12.25
N LEU A 416 -18.80 2.06 12.16
CA LEU A 416 -19.21 3.35 11.59
C LEU A 416 -18.98 3.43 10.08
N ALA A 417 -17.93 2.78 9.55
CA ALA A 417 -17.59 2.88 8.13
C ALA A 417 -18.47 1.97 7.25
N GLU A 418 -18.78 0.75 7.69
CA GLU A 418 -19.55 -0.21 6.89
C GLU A 418 -20.92 0.34 6.44
N PRO A 419 -21.75 0.95 7.31
CA PRO A 419 -23.03 1.52 6.85
C PRO A 419 -22.86 2.67 5.86
N MET A 420 -21.71 3.35 5.88
CA MET A 420 -21.42 4.44 4.95
C MET A 420 -21.05 3.95 3.55
N VAL A 421 -20.78 2.65 3.37
CA VAL A 421 -20.53 2.08 2.05
C VAL A 421 -21.79 2.23 1.17
N ASP A 422 -22.98 2.02 1.76
CA ASP A 422 -24.26 2.28 1.08
C ASP A 422 -24.45 3.77 0.76
N ASP A 423 -24.05 4.67 1.67
CA ASP A 423 -24.11 6.12 1.40
C ASP A 423 -23.20 6.49 0.22
N PHE A 424 -22.00 5.90 0.15
CA PHE A 424 -21.07 6.07 -0.96
C PHE A 424 -21.67 5.59 -2.27
N ALA A 425 -22.21 4.36 -2.30
CA ALA A 425 -22.82 3.82 -3.51
C ALA A 425 -24.01 4.68 -3.99
N ARG A 426 -24.80 5.23 -3.07
CA ARG A 426 -25.93 6.12 -3.39
C ARG A 426 -25.52 7.43 -4.06
N CYS A 427 -24.28 7.90 -3.90
CA CYS A 427 -23.76 9.03 -4.67
C CYS A 427 -23.81 8.78 -6.18
N PHE A 428 -23.87 7.52 -6.61
CA PHE A 428 -23.90 7.11 -8.02
C PHE A 428 -25.31 6.71 -8.51
N LEU A 429 -26.36 6.95 -7.71
CA LEU A 429 -27.74 6.72 -8.16
C LEU A 429 -28.06 7.51 -9.44
N GLY A 430 -28.62 6.82 -10.43
CA GLY A 430 -29.01 7.41 -11.72
C GLY A 430 -27.88 7.58 -12.74
N VAL A 431 -26.64 7.19 -12.39
CA VAL A 431 -25.50 7.20 -13.31
C VAL A 431 -25.71 6.13 -14.39
N GLY A 432 -25.57 6.53 -15.66
CA GLY A 432 -25.56 5.61 -16.81
C GLY A 432 -24.14 5.13 -17.17
N PRO A 433 -23.98 4.15 -18.09
CA PRO A 433 -22.67 3.60 -18.44
C PRO A 433 -21.66 4.62 -18.99
N GLU A 434 -22.12 5.61 -19.77
CA GLU A 434 -21.23 6.67 -20.30
C GLU A 434 -20.75 7.62 -19.20
N GLU A 435 -21.65 8.01 -18.29
CA GLU A 435 -21.29 8.86 -17.15
C GLU A 435 -20.37 8.11 -16.17
N ALA A 436 -20.60 6.81 -15.95
CA ALA A 436 -19.69 5.97 -15.15
C ALA A 436 -18.26 5.97 -15.71
N ARG A 437 -18.10 5.83 -17.03
CA ARG A 437 -16.78 5.94 -17.69
C ARG A 437 -16.18 7.34 -17.52
N ALA A 438 -16.98 8.40 -17.66
CA ALA A 438 -16.52 9.77 -17.48
C ALA A 438 -16.09 10.07 -16.02
N LEU A 439 -16.73 9.44 -15.04
CA LEU A 439 -16.33 9.52 -13.63
C LEU A 439 -14.99 8.79 -13.41
N ALA A 440 -14.81 7.62 -14.00
CA ALA A 440 -13.52 6.90 -13.97
C ALA A 440 -12.41 7.70 -14.68
N ASP A 441 -12.71 8.40 -15.79
CA ASP A 441 -11.77 9.25 -16.52
C ASP A 441 -11.19 10.40 -15.66
N CYS A 442 -11.80 10.75 -14.54
CA CYS A 442 -11.23 11.73 -13.59
C CYS A 442 -9.88 11.26 -13.00
N PHE A 443 -9.59 9.96 -13.06
CA PHE A 443 -8.30 9.38 -12.64
C PHE A 443 -7.29 9.25 -13.79
N ALA A 444 -7.64 9.62 -15.03
CA ALA A 444 -6.68 9.67 -16.12
C ALA A 444 -5.62 10.75 -15.86
N PHE A 445 -4.35 10.48 -16.21
CA PHE A 445 -3.23 11.38 -15.93
C PHE A 445 -3.50 12.85 -16.31
N GLY A 446 -3.99 13.09 -17.54
CA GLY A 446 -4.28 14.42 -18.05
C GLY A 446 -5.45 15.15 -17.35
N ARG A 447 -6.14 14.51 -16.41
CA ARG A 447 -7.16 15.10 -15.53
C ARG A 447 -6.75 15.17 -14.07
N CYS A 448 -5.56 14.67 -13.74
CA CYS A 448 -4.98 14.80 -12.42
C CYS A 448 -4.09 16.05 -12.33
N VAL A 449 -3.87 16.50 -11.10
CA VAL A 449 -3.00 17.62 -10.74
C VAL A 449 -1.74 17.06 -10.11
N GLU A 450 -0.59 17.53 -10.58
CA GLU A 450 0.70 17.25 -9.92
C GLU A 450 0.78 18.01 -8.59
N ARG A 451 1.17 17.31 -7.53
CA ARG A 451 1.56 17.95 -6.27
C ARG A 451 2.99 18.47 -6.40
N THR A 452 3.17 19.61 -7.08
CA THR A 452 4.50 20.13 -7.45
C THR A 452 5.46 20.25 -6.27
N ARG A 453 4.97 20.67 -5.10
CA ARG A 453 5.83 20.80 -3.91
C ARG A 453 6.37 19.44 -3.42
N LEU A 454 5.61 18.35 -3.59
CA LEU A 454 6.07 16.99 -3.31
C LEU A 454 7.12 16.57 -4.34
N THR A 455 6.83 16.76 -5.64
CA THR A 455 7.74 16.33 -6.71
C THR A 455 9.06 17.11 -6.69
N ASP A 456 9.04 18.38 -6.28
CA ASP A 456 10.26 19.16 -6.04
C ASP A 456 11.13 18.57 -4.93
N VAL A 457 10.52 18.08 -3.84
CA VAL A 457 11.24 17.35 -2.80
C VAL A 457 11.82 16.06 -3.37
N LEU A 458 11.05 15.26 -4.11
CA LEU A 458 11.56 14.02 -4.71
C LEU A 458 12.75 14.27 -5.65
N ARG A 459 12.66 15.27 -6.55
CA ARG A 459 13.73 15.61 -7.50
C ARG A 459 15.04 16.01 -6.81
N ALA A 460 14.99 16.52 -5.58
CA ALA A 460 16.19 16.86 -4.82
C ALA A 460 16.99 15.62 -4.35
N HIS A 461 16.36 14.44 -4.33
CA HIS A 461 16.92 13.18 -3.82
C HIS A 461 17.06 12.06 -4.89
N LEU A 462 16.82 12.39 -6.16
CA LEU A 462 16.91 11.46 -7.31
C LEU A 462 18.19 11.68 -8.10
#